data_AF-A0A7J2LRY4-F1
#
_entry.id   AF-A0A7J2LRY4-F1
#
_cell.length_a   1.000
_cell.length_b   1.000
_cell.length_c   1.000
_cell.angle_alpha   90.00
_cell.angle_beta   90.00
_cell.angle_gamma   90.00
#
_symmetry.space_group_name_H-M   'P 1'
#
loop_
_entity.id
_entity.type
_entity.pdbx_description
1 polymer ?
#
loop_
_entity_poly.entity_id
_entity_poly.type
_entity_poly.pdbx_seq_one_letter_code
_entity_poly.pdbx_strand_id
1 'polypeptide(L)'
;MRPLPSLKIILKPRIVHGIKASWNFYNDIPPLNIIASPRDKNWKERVEEEKRVFSVWIRFNPSAPFRNLRLSNTNPRKFLIDVNLGELFKLKRDKWRTVTILIPLNYPRQYPTIGDPSTDGEFLSMLREWTGYKPFCMPPIFRAWWYSFKGKAGIAHFLQAFSFFLSIAGRKTSKQLRL
;
A
#
# COMPACT_ATOMS: atom_id res chain seq x y z
N MET A 1 -5.77 -37.85 13.99
CA MET A 1 -5.80 -36.44 13.48
C MET A 1 -4.36 -35.99 13.25
N ARG A 2 -4.02 -35.44 12.06
CA ARG A 2 -2.67 -34.92 11.81
C ARG A 2 -2.50 -33.58 12.54
N PRO A 3 -1.40 -33.37 13.30
CA PRO A 3 -1.17 -32.10 13.98
C PRO A 3 -0.96 -30.98 12.95
N LEU A 4 -1.64 -29.85 13.15
CA LEU A 4 -1.46 -28.67 12.32
C LEU A 4 -0.03 -28.13 12.50
N PRO A 5 0.64 -27.68 11.42
CA PRO A 5 1.99 -27.12 11.52
C PRO A 5 1.98 -25.85 12.39
N SER A 6 2.77 -25.85 13.45
CA SER A 6 2.95 -24.68 14.32
C SER A 6 3.73 -23.59 13.59
N LEU A 7 3.04 -22.53 13.18
CA LEU A 7 3.69 -21.32 12.67
C LEU A 7 4.44 -20.61 13.80
N LYS A 8 5.76 -20.78 13.87
CA LYS A 8 6.62 -19.93 14.72
C LYS A 8 6.85 -18.59 14.02
N ILE A 9 6.03 -17.60 14.35
CA ILE A 9 6.21 -16.22 13.88
C ILE A 9 7.32 -15.58 14.74
N ILE A 10 8.51 -15.41 14.17
CA ILE A 10 9.60 -14.68 14.82
C ILE A 10 9.42 -13.19 14.47
N LEU A 11 8.87 -12.42 15.40
CA LEU A 11 8.80 -10.96 15.31
C LEU A 11 10.16 -10.39 15.73
N LYS A 12 10.91 -9.77 14.82
CA LYS A 12 12.11 -9.01 15.18
C LYS A 12 11.68 -7.64 15.72
N PRO A 13 11.91 -7.30 17.00
CA PRO A 13 11.58 -5.98 17.54
C PRO A 13 12.53 -4.91 16.97
N ARG A 14 12.00 -3.72 16.69
CA ARG A 14 12.80 -2.52 16.39
C ARG A 14 13.02 -1.76 17.69
N ILE A 15 14.25 -1.31 17.94
CA ILE A 15 14.54 -0.48 19.12
C ILE A 15 14.36 1.00 18.70
N VAL A 16 13.48 1.71 19.41
CA VAL A 16 13.30 3.16 19.27
C VAL A 16 13.51 3.76 20.65
N HIS A 17 14.52 4.62 20.80
CA HIS A 17 14.91 5.25 22.09
C HIS A 17 15.07 4.24 23.26
N GLY A 18 15.69 3.08 23.01
CA GLY A 18 15.94 2.06 24.03
C GLY A 18 14.76 1.13 24.35
N ILE A 19 13.57 1.37 23.77
CA ILE A 19 12.39 0.52 23.96
C ILE A 19 12.26 -0.47 22.81
N LYS A 20 12.11 -1.77 23.13
CA LYS A 20 11.81 -2.83 22.15
C LYS A 20 10.38 -2.65 21.64
N ALA A 21 10.21 -1.99 20.52
CA ALA A 21 8.92 -1.84 19.85
C ALA A 21 8.70 -2.97 18.84
N SER A 22 7.62 -3.73 19.00
CA SER A 22 7.09 -4.56 17.92
C SER A 22 6.47 -3.65 16.86
N TRP A 23 6.73 -3.92 15.57
CA TRP A 23 6.03 -3.27 14.45
C TRP A 23 4.52 -3.28 14.71
N ASN A 24 3.91 -2.10 14.85
CA ASN A 24 2.48 -2.00 15.06
C ASN A 24 1.85 -1.44 13.78
N PHE A 25 1.40 -2.37 12.95
CA PHE A 25 0.63 -2.15 11.73
C PHE A 25 -0.41 -1.01 11.85
N TYR A 26 -1.03 -0.84 13.03
CA TYR A 26 -2.10 0.13 13.27
C TYR A 26 -1.60 1.55 13.58
N ASN A 27 -0.38 1.70 14.11
CA ASN A 27 0.12 2.96 14.68
C ASN A 27 1.31 3.56 13.94
N ASP A 28 1.97 2.80 13.07
CA ASP A 28 3.25 3.20 12.45
C ASP A 28 3.09 4.22 11.30
N ILE A 29 1.87 4.44 10.80
CA ILE A 29 1.58 5.46 9.78
C ILE A 29 0.74 6.57 10.42
N PRO A 30 1.28 7.80 10.52
CA PRO A 30 0.55 8.92 11.11
C PRO A 30 -0.80 9.15 10.41
N PRO A 31 -1.89 9.34 11.16
CA PRO A 31 -3.16 9.78 10.58
C PRO A 31 -3.02 11.17 9.96
N LEU A 32 -3.79 11.42 8.91
CA LEU A 32 -3.91 12.74 8.28
C LEU A 32 -4.88 13.61 9.07
N ASN A 33 -4.58 14.88 9.20
CA ASN A 33 -5.42 15.84 9.92
C ASN A 33 -6.46 16.49 9.00
N ILE A 34 -6.09 16.73 7.74
CA ILE A 34 -6.93 17.40 6.77
C ILE A 34 -7.88 16.36 6.19
N ILE A 35 -9.19 16.53 6.32
CA ILE A 35 -10.18 15.64 5.71
C ILE A 35 -10.78 16.37 4.52
N ALA A 36 -10.26 16.08 3.32
CA ALA A 36 -10.69 16.72 2.08
C ALA A 36 -10.72 15.72 0.93
N SER A 37 -11.72 15.86 0.08
CA SER A 37 -11.92 15.17 -1.19
C SER A 37 -11.37 15.99 -2.36
N PRO A 38 -11.20 15.40 -3.56
CA PRO A 38 -10.71 16.13 -4.73
C PRO A 38 -11.53 17.35 -5.17
N ARG A 39 -12.77 17.51 -4.67
CA ARG A 39 -13.64 18.65 -4.97
C ARG A 39 -13.60 19.74 -3.89
N ASP A 40 -13.01 19.45 -2.75
CA ASP A 40 -12.99 20.38 -1.62
C ASP A 40 -11.89 21.43 -1.81
N LYS A 41 -12.11 22.63 -1.27
CA LYS A 41 -11.14 23.73 -1.34
C LYS A 41 -9.78 23.35 -0.74
N ASN A 42 -9.81 22.53 0.32
CA ASN A 42 -8.65 22.11 1.09
C ASN A 42 -7.92 20.90 0.46
N TRP A 43 -8.29 20.50 -0.77
CA TRP A 43 -7.66 19.36 -1.45
C TRP A 43 -6.16 19.53 -1.65
N LYS A 44 -5.72 20.75 -1.96
CA LYS A 44 -4.29 21.04 -2.15
C LYS A 44 -3.50 20.79 -0.87
N GLU A 45 -4.00 21.24 0.28
CA GLU A 45 -3.33 21.01 1.55
C GLU A 45 -3.35 19.51 1.92
N ARG A 46 -4.45 18.81 1.62
CA ARG A 46 -4.53 17.36 1.77
C ARG A 46 -3.45 16.65 0.94
N VAL A 47 -3.25 17.03 -0.32
CA VAL A 47 -2.22 16.43 -1.20
C VAL A 47 -0.82 16.59 -0.60
N GLU A 48 -0.49 17.77 -0.07
CA GLU A 48 0.81 18.00 0.57
C GLU A 48 0.95 17.18 1.87
N GLU A 49 -0.14 17.03 2.63
CA GLU A 49 -0.16 16.15 3.79
C GLU A 49 0.05 14.67 3.41
N GLU A 50 -0.57 14.19 2.33
CA GLU A 50 -0.37 12.83 1.80
C GLU A 50 1.10 12.57 1.46
N LYS A 51 1.74 13.50 0.75
CA LYS A 51 3.17 13.41 0.41
C LYS A 51 4.03 13.39 1.68
N ARG A 52 3.76 14.28 2.64
CA ARG A 52 4.49 14.35 3.92
C ARG A 52 4.37 13.05 4.71
N VAL A 53 3.16 12.53 4.88
CA VAL A 53 2.92 11.27 5.62
C VAL A 53 3.57 10.09 4.89
N PHE A 54 3.52 10.06 3.55
CA PHE A 54 4.23 9.07 2.75
C PHE A 54 5.74 9.11 2.99
N SER A 55 6.36 10.30 2.93
CA SER A 55 7.80 10.45 3.19
C SER A 55 8.20 10.00 4.60
N VAL A 56 7.37 10.30 5.61
CA VAL A 56 7.57 9.80 6.98
C VAL A 56 7.51 8.28 7.01
N TRP A 57 6.48 7.67 6.41
CA TRP A 57 6.32 6.22 6.36
C TRP A 57 7.52 5.54 5.68
N ILE A 58 7.97 6.02 4.52
CA ILE A 58 9.13 5.46 3.81
C ILE A 58 10.42 5.59 4.64
N ARG A 59 10.62 6.72 5.34
CA ARG A 59 11.78 6.89 6.24
C ARG A 59 11.81 5.84 7.35
N PHE A 60 10.65 5.47 7.88
CA PHE A 60 10.55 4.42 8.90
C PHE A 60 10.49 3.01 8.32
N ASN A 61 10.12 2.84 7.06
CA ASN A 61 10.05 1.56 6.35
C ASN A 61 10.88 1.60 5.05
N PRO A 62 12.22 1.60 5.13
CA PRO A 62 13.09 1.68 3.95
C PRO A 62 12.98 0.46 3.02
N SER A 63 12.45 -0.66 3.52
CA SER A 63 12.13 -1.86 2.73
C SER A 63 10.81 -1.78 1.98
N ALA A 64 10.08 -0.66 2.06
CA ALA A 64 8.89 -0.48 1.26
C ALA A 64 9.28 -0.36 -0.22
N PRO A 65 8.65 -1.13 -1.13
CA PRO A 65 9.00 -1.12 -2.56
C PRO A 65 8.39 0.08 -3.30
N PHE A 66 8.33 1.25 -2.64
CA PHE A 66 7.67 2.44 -3.14
C PHE A 66 8.52 3.69 -2.87
N ARG A 67 8.53 4.62 -3.82
CA ARG A 67 9.15 5.94 -3.64
C ARG A 67 8.49 6.99 -4.53
N ASN A 68 8.86 8.25 -4.31
CA ASN A 68 8.53 9.36 -5.21
C ASN A 68 7.02 9.53 -5.49
N LEU A 69 6.22 9.55 -4.42
CA LEU A 69 4.80 9.86 -4.50
C LEU A 69 4.60 11.31 -4.94
N ARG A 70 3.88 11.51 -6.05
CA ARG A 70 3.62 12.84 -6.63
C ARG A 70 2.21 12.92 -7.20
N LEU A 71 1.65 14.12 -7.24
CA LEU A 71 0.37 14.36 -7.92
C LEU A 71 0.64 14.49 -9.43
N SER A 72 -0.27 13.99 -10.26
CA SER A 72 -0.23 14.21 -11.70
C SER A 72 -0.57 15.67 -12.03
N ASN A 73 0.19 16.27 -12.93
CA ASN A 73 -0.06 17.65 -13.38
C ASN A 73 -1.35 17.79 -14.20
N THR A 74 -1.85 16.70 -14.80
CA THR A 74 -3.01 16.73 -15.69
C THR A 74 -4.32 16.43 -14.98
N ASN A 75 -4.29 15.68 -13.87
CA ASN A 75 -5.49 15.25 -13.18
C ASN A 75 -5.30 15.28 -11.65
N PRO A 76 -6.09 16.10 -10.92
CA PRO A 76 -5.96 16.24 -9.46
C PRO A 76 -6.40 14.99 -8.68
N ARG A 77 -6.98 13.99 -9.37
CA ARG A 77 -7.37 12.69 -8.80
C ARG A 77 -6.36 11.59 -9.12
N LYS A 78 -5.27 11.90 -9.80
CA LYS A 78 -4.26 10.93 -10.21
C LYS A 78 -2.97 11.21 -9.47
N PHE A 79 -2.53 10.25 -8.66
CA PHE A 79 -1.18 10.23 -8.09
C PHE A 79 -0.30 9.27 -8.90
N LEU A 80 0.98 9.55 -8.91
CA LEU A 80 2.02 8.73 -9.51
C LEU A 80 2.98 8.30 -8.40
N ILE A 81 3.39 7.04 -8.42
CA ILE A 81 4.32 6.46 -7.47
C ILE A 81 5.30 5.56 -8.20
N ASP A 82 6.57 5.58 -7.81
CA ASP A 82 7.55 4.65 -8.35
C ASP A 82 7.56 3.38 -7.50
N VAL A 83 7.37 2.23 -8.15
CA VAL A 83 7.24 0.91 -7.53
C VAL A 83 8.40 0.02 -7.95
N ASN A 84 9.08 -0.63 -7.00
CA ASN A 84 10.06 -1.67 -7.32
C ASN A 84 9.32 -2.99 -7.58
N LEU A 85 9.12 -3.33 -8.86
CA LEU A 85 8.47 -4.57 -9.28
C LEU A 85 9.28 -5.81 -8.87
N GLY A 86 10.60 -5.67 -8.74
CA GLY A 86 11.50 -6.74 -8.31
C GLY A 86 11.18 -7.21 -6.90
N GLU A 87 11.18 -6.27 -5.96
CA GLU A 87 10.80 -6.53 -4.57
C GLU A 87 9.33 -6.94 -4.44
N LEU A 88 8.42 -6.23 -5.13
CA LEU A 88 6.98 -6.43 -5.00
C LEU A 88 6.53 -7.82 -5.49
N PHE A 89 7.12 -8.32 -6.58
CA PHE A 89 6.79 -9.60 -7.22
C PHE A 89 7.92 -10.63 -7.14
N LYS A 90 8.89 -10.45 -6.23
CA LYS A 90 10.03 -11.35 -6.00
C LYS A 90 10.77 -11.76 -7.27
N LEU A 91 10.98 -10.82 -8.19
CA LEU A 91 11.79 -11.06 -9.38
C LEU A 91 13.27 -11.06 -9.03
N LYS A 92 14.08 -11.74 -9.84
CA LYS A 92 15.55 -11.78 -9.69
C LYS A 92 16.26 -10.46 -10.06
N ARG A 93 15.52 -9.41 -10.40
CA ARG A 93 16.06 -8.12 -10.85
C ARG A 93 15.29 -6.96 -10.24
N ASP A 94 16.00 -5.92 -9.85
CA ASP A 94 15.39 -4.65 -9.49
C ASP A 94 14.84 -3.96 -10.73
N LYS A 95 13.56 -3.58 -10.66
CA LYS A 95 12.88 -2.92 -11.77
C LYS A 95 11.90 -1.89 -11.23
N TRP A 96 12.30 -0.63 -11.30
CA TRP A 96 11.46 0.50 -10.92
C TRP A 96 10.53 0.90 -12.08
N ARG A 97 9.25 1.07 -11.78
CA ARG A 97 8.25 1.58 -12.71
C ARG A 97 7.34 2.59 -12.02
N THR A 98 7.02 3.67 -12.71
CA THR A 98 5.96 4.57 -12.25
C THR A 98 4.61 3.90 -12.49
N VAL A 99 3.78 3.87 -11.45
CA VAL A 99 2.42 3.32 -11.43
C VAL A 99 1.48 4.41 -10.94
N THR A 100 0.25 4.37 -11.43
CA THR A 100 -0.80 5.31 -11.09
C THR A 100 -1.56 4.86 -9.84
N ILE A 101 -1.88 5.81 -8.96
CA ILE A 101 -2.88 5.67 -7.91
C ILE A 101 -4.06 6.57 -8.25
N LEU A 102 -5.25 5.98 -8.37
CA LEU A 102 -6.47 6.69 -8.73
C LEU A 102 -7.30 6.99 -7.48
N ILE A 103 -7.62 8.27 -7.30
CA ILE A 103 -8.38 8.78 -6.15
C ILE A 103 -9.88 8.86 -6.52
N PRO A 104 -10.77 8.20 -5.77
CA PRO A 104 -12.21 8.32 -5.98
C PRO A 104 -12.71 9.71 -5.59
N LEU A 105 -13.87 10.13 -6.13
CA LEU A 105 -14.46 11.43 -5.76
C LEU A 105 -14.83 11.50 -4.28
N ASN A 106 -15.21 10.38 -3.68
CA ASN A 106 -15.58 10.28 -2.27
C ASN A 106 -14.39 10.00 -1.35
N TYR A 107 -13.16 10.16 -1.83
CA TYR A 107 -11.97 10.10 -0.98
C TYR A 107 -12.04 11.18 0.12
N PRO A 108 -11.58 10.93 1.36
CA PRO A 108 -10.95 9.72 1.89
C PRO A 108 -11.94 8.68 2.46
N ARG A 109 -13.26 8.87 2.28
CA ARG A 109 -14.25 7.85 2.71
C ARG A 109 -14.06 6.56 1.92
N GLN A 110 -13.91 6.67 0.60
CA GLN A 110 -13.57 5.54 -0.26
C GLN A 110 -12.05 5.45 -0.45
N TYR A 111 -11.48 4.25 -0.33
CA TYR A 111 -10.05 4.01 -0.54
C TYR A 111 -9.65 4.14 -2.03
N PRO A 112 -8.38 4.48 -2.33
CA PRO A 112 -7.85 4.55 -3.69
C PRO A 112 -7.84 3.20 -4.42
N THR A 113 -7.59 3.24 -5.72
CA THR A 113 -7.16 2.07 -6.51
C THR A 113 -5.75 2.28 -7.05
N ILE A 114 -5.06 1.19 -7.39
CA ILE A 114 -3.70 1.23 -7.94
C ILE A 114 -3.69 0.56 -9.32
N GLY A 115 -2.99 1.18 -10.27
CA GLY A 115 -2.95 0.81 -11.66
C GLY A 115 -4.07 1.46 -12.48
N ASP A 116 -3.70 2.26 -13.47
CA ASP A 116 -4.58 2.74 -14.54
C ASP A 116 -4.44 1.82 -15.77
N PRO A 117 -5.51 1.15 -16.23
CA PRO A 117 -5.45 0.27 -17.41
C PRO A 117 -4.88 0.92 -18.66
N SER A 118 -4.99 2.24 -18.83
CA SER A 118 -4.48 2.91 -20.03
C SER A 118 -2.97 3.15 -20.01
N THR A 119 -2.33 3.19 -18.84
CA THR A 119 -0.89 3.51 -18.72
C THR A 119 -0.06 2.44 -18.02
N ASP A 120 -0.69 1.62 -17.18
CA ASP A 120 0.01 0.74 -16.24
C ASP A 120 -0.15 -0.74 -16.61
N GLY A 121 -0.33 -1.04 -17.90
CA GLY A 121 -0.61 -2.39 -18.42
C GLY A 121 0.38 -3.46 -17.96
N GLU A 122 1.69 -3.16 -17.97
CA GLU A 122 2.74 -4.06 -17.49
C GLU A 122 2.54 -4.41 -16.00
N PHE A 123 2.35 -3.40 -15.15
CA PHE A 123 2.13 -3.58 -13.72
C PHE A 123 0.85 -4.39 -13.46
N LEU A 124 -0.23 -4.08 -14.18
CA LEU A 124 -1.52 -4.76 -14.03
C LEU A 124 -1.46 -6.23 -14.50
N SER A 125 -0.71 -6.55 -15.55
CA SER A 125 -0.50 -7.94 -15.99
C SER A 125 0.20 -8.74 -14.90
N MET A 126 1.33 -8.21 -14.39
CA MET A 126 2.07 -8.84 -13.31
C MET A 126 1.24 -9.01 -12.04
N LEU A 127 0.47 -7.99 -11.68
CA LEU A 127 -0.43 -8.03 -10.53
C LEU A 127 -1.45 -9.16 -10.67
N ARG A 128 -2.09 -9.28 -11.85
CA ARG A 128 -3.07 -10.34 -12.13
C ARG A 128 -2.44 -11.72 -12.05
N GLU A 129 -1.29 -11.93 -12.69
CA GLU A 129 -0.57 -13.21 -12.62
C GLU A 129 -0.21 -13.57 -11.17
N TRP A 130 0.32 -12.60 -10.42
CA TRP A 130 0.72 -12.80 -9.04
C TRP A 130 -0.45 -13.17 -8.12
N THR A 131 -1.63 -12.61 -8.36
CA THR A 131 -2.83 -12.85 -7.55
C THR A 131 -3.70 -14.00 -8.06
N GLY A 132 -3.29 -14.70 -9.12
CA GLY A 132 -4.10 -15.73 -9.78
C GLY A 132 -5.39 -15.15 -10.37
N TYR A 133 -5.28 -14.01 -11.04
CA TYR A 133 -6.33 -13.23 -11.69
C TYR A 133 -7.42 -12.70 -10.73
N LYS A 134 -7.17 -12.75 -9.42
CA LYS A 134 -8.07 -12.17 -8.43
C LYS A 134 -7.78 -10.67 -8.30
N PRO A 135 -8.79 -9.79 -8.49
CA PRO A 135 -8.57 -8.36 -8.31
C PRO A 135 -8.15 -8.06 -6.88
N PHE A 136 -7.42 -6.95 -6.69
CA PHE A 136 -7.19 -6.45 -5.34
C PHE A 136 -8.52 -6.02 -4.73
N CYS A 137 -8.99 -6.82 -3.77
CA CYS A 137 -10.08 -6.47 -2.89
C CYS A 137 -9.50 -6.21 -1.51
N MET A 138 -9.60 -4.97 -1.02
CA MET A 138 -9.19 -4.61 0.33
C MET A 138 -9.83 -5.61 1.33
N PRO A 139 -9.05 -6.42 2.06
CA PRO A 139 -9.63 -7.43 2.93
C PRO A 139 -10.50 -6.78 4.03
N PRO A 140 -11.54 -7.47 4.54
CA PRO A 140 -12.49 -6.88 5.49
C PRO A 140 -11.84 -6.21 6.71
N ILE A 141 -10.75 -6.79 7.22
CA ILE A 141 -10.03 -6.22 8.37
C ILE A 141 -9.37 -4.86 8.04
N PHE A 142 -8.78 -4.72 6.86
CA PHE A 142 -8.20 -3.46 6.40
C PHE A 142 -9.27 -2.44 6.03
N ARG A 143 -10.44 -2.90 5.57
CA ARG A 143 -11.59 -2.04 5.33
C ARG A 143 -12.14 -1.47 6.63
N ALA A 144 -12.35 -2.32 7.65
CA ALA A 144 -12.76 -1.87 8.97
C ALA A 144 -11.74 -0.91 9.58
N TRP A 145 -10.46 -1.24 9.44
CA TRP A 145 -9.35 -0.36 9.83
C TRP A 145 -9.40 0.98 9.11
N TRP A 146 -9.51 1.03 7.77
CA TRP A 146 -9.66 2.27 7.00
C TRP A 146 -10.79 3.15 7.52
N TYR A 147 -11.97 2.57 7.77
CA TYR A 147 -13.13 3.33 8.26
C TYR A 147 -12.97 3.80 9.71
N SER A 148 -12.20 3.10 10.54
CA SER A 148 -11.91 3.53 11.92
C SER A 148 -11.16 4.87 11.99
N PHE A 149 -10.43 5.25 10.94
CA PHE A 149 -9.76 6.56 10.86
C PHE A 149 -10.71 7.72 10.60
N LYS A 150 -11.99 7.48 10.29
CA LYS A 150 -12.99 8.53 10.03
C LYS A 150 -12.51 9.57 8.99
N GLY A 151 -11.84 9.12 7.92
CA GLY A 151 -11.29 9.96 6.85
C GLY A 151 -9.84 10.42 7.07
N LYS A 152 -9.22 10.06 8.18
CA LYS A 152 -7.79 10.34 8.47
C LYS A 152 -6.82 9.31 7.87
N ALA A 153 -7.32 8.28 7.19
CA ALA A 153 -6.49 7.35 6.43
C ALA A 153 -6.10 7.96 5.07
N GLY A 154 -4.89 7.65 4.61
CA GLY A 154 -4.27 8.23 3.42
C GLY A 154 -3.71 7.20 2.44
N ILE A 155 -2.96 7.67 1.45
CA ILE A 155 -2.30 6.86 0.44
C ILE A 155 -1.28 5.91 1.07
N ALA A 156 -0.53 6.35 2.08
CA ALA A 156 0.42 5.50 2.79
C ALA A 156 -0.28 4.30 3.47
N HIS A 157 -1.42 4.54 4.14
CA HIS A 157 -2.24 3.47 4.74
C HIS A 157 -2.74 2.48 3.69
N PHE A 158 -3.19 2.99 2.54
CA PHE A 158 -3.63 2.16 1.41
C PHE A 158 -2.49 1.29 0.87
N LEU A 159 -1.30 1.86 0.62
CA LEU A 159 -0.14 1.13 0.09
C LEU A 159 0.35 0.06 1.06
N GLN A 160 0.35 0.34 2.35
CA GLN A 160 0.68 -0.64 3.37
C GLN A 160 -0.30 -1.84 3.36
N ALA A 161 -1.60 -1.57 3.25
CA ALA A 161 -2.61 -2.63 3.13
C ALA A 161 -2.45 -3.43 1.83
N PHE A 162 -2.12 -2.75 0.73
CA PHE A 162 -1.85 -3.36 -0.57
C PHE A 162 -0.62 -4.30 -0.52
N SER A 163 0.50 -3.86 0.07
CA SER A 163 1.69 -4.70 0.25
C SER A 163 1.42 -5.95 1.08
N PHE A 164 0.59 -5.84 2.12
CA PHE A 164 0.21 -6.99 2.94
C PHE A 164 -0.63 -7.98 2.14
N PHE A 165 -1.62 -7.50 1.39
CA PHE A 165 -2.41 -8.34 0.50
C PHE A 165 -1.53 -9.10 -0.49
N LEU A 166 -0.59 -8.41 -1.15
CA LEU A 166 0.32 -9.02 -2.11
C LEU A 166 1.24 -10.08 -1.48
N SER A 167 1.67 -9.84 -0.25
CA SER A 167 2.47 -10.79 0.52
C SER A 167 1.69 -12.07 0.82
N ILE A 168 0.38 -11.98 1.08
CA ILE A 168 -0.49 -13.14 1.26
C ILE A 168 -0.77 -13.83 -0.06
N ALA A 169 -1.13 -13.08 -1.10
CA ALA A 169 -1.44 -13.61 -2.42
C ALA A 169 -0.24 -14.41 -2.98
N GLY A 170 0.96 -13.83 -2.91
CA GLY A 170 2.19 -14.46 -3.42
C GLY A 170 2.58 -15.75 -2.70
N ARG A 171 2.21 -15.92 -1.42
CA ARG A 171 2.43 -17.20 -0.69
C ARG A 171 1.62 -18.34 -1.31
N LYS A 172 0.42 -18.07 -1.83
CA LYS A 172 -0.42 -19.09 -2.48
C LYS A 172 0.17 -19.50 -3.83
N THR A 173 0.59 -18.54 -4.64
CA THR A 173 1.19 -18.79 -5.96
C THR A 173 2.50 -19.58 -5.85
N SER A 174 3.36 -19.25 -4.88
CA SER A 174 4.62 -19.99 -4.64
C SER A 174 4.42 -21.44 -4.16
N LYS A 175 3.28 -21.76 -3.52
CA LYS A 175 2.93 -23.14 -3.15
C LYS A 175 2.44 -23.94 -4.34
N GLN A 176 1.76 -23.28 -5.28
CA GLN A 176 1.19 -23.90 -6.48
C GLN A 176 2.27 -24.26 -7.51
N LEU A 177 3.40 -23.54 -7.53
CA LEU A 177 4.58 -23.86 -8.35
C LEU A 177 5.50 -24.94 -7.75
N ARG A 178 5.18 -25.46 -6.56
CA ARG A 178 5.96 -26.51 -5.85
C ARG A 178 5.19 -27.83 -5.74
N LEU A 179 4.07 -27.96 -6.43
CA LEU A 179 3.26 -29.17 -6.60
C LEU A 179 3.22 -29.50 -8.09
#